data_AF-A0A2V8XK95-F1
#
_entry.id   AF-A0A2V8XK95-F1
#
_cell.length_a   1.000
_cell.length_b   1.000
_cell.length_c   1.000
_cell.angle_alpha   90.00
_cell.angle_beta   90.00
_cell.angle_gamma   90.00
#
_symmetry.space_group_name_H-M   'P 1'
#
loop_
_entity.id
_entity.type
_entity.pdbx_description
1 polymer ?
#
loop_
_entity_poly.entity_id
_entity_poly.type
_entity_poly.pdbx_seq_one_letter_code
_entity_poly.pdbx_strand_id
1 'polypeptide(L)' 'MTLVEVTYELQSPLSEEQLRHLGEFANIYGLRRFRLDDSKKQLSFEYDASRLRETEVAHALGRAKIVVTRKVN' A
#
# COMPACT_ATOMS: atom_id res chain seq x y z
N MET A 1 -18.04 -9.61 -2.31
CA MET A 1 -16.94 -8.63 -2.34
C MET A 1 -16.57 -8.36 -0.90
N THR A 2 -15.32 -8.63 -0.53
CA THR A 2 -14.86 -8.55 0.86
C THR A 2 -13.87 -7.40 0.92
N LEU A 3 -14.32 -6.26 1.45
CA LEU A 3 -13.48 -5.08 1.56
C LEU A 3 -12.52 -5.23 2.73
N VAL A 4 -11.23 -5.07 2.46
CA VAL A 4 -10.17 -5.11 3.46
C VAL A 4 -9.37 -3.82 3.38
N GLU A 5 -9.00 -3.31 4.55
CA GLU A 5 -8.02 -2.23 4.70
C GLU A 5 -6.79 -2.78 5.43
N VAL A 6 -5.61 -2.50 4.89
CA VAL A 6 -4.34 -2.75 5.56
C VAL A 6 -3.54 -1.45 5.63
N THR A 7 -2.91 -1.20 6.76
CA THR A 7 -2.14 0.01 7.05
C THR A 7 -0.74 -0.38 7.46
N TYR A 8 0.24 0.23 6.81
CA TYR A 8 1.65 0.07 7.10
C TYR A 8 2.21 1.36 7.66
N GLU A 9 3.01 1.25 8.72
CA GLU A 9 3.86 2.33 9.20
C GLU A 9 5.17 2.31 8.40
N LEU A 10 5.54 3.46 7.83
CA LEU A 10 6.71 3.62 6.98
C LEU A 10 7.92 4.06 7.80
N GLN A 11 9.11 3.62 7.39
CA GLN A 11 10.36 4.07 8.03
C GLN A 11 10.64 5.55 7.73
N SER A 12 10.31 5.99 6.52
CA SER A 12 10.50 7.36 6.03
C SER A 12 9.30 7.81 5.19
N PRO A 13 9.10 9.13 5.00
CA PRO A 13 8.16 9.64 4.01
C PRO A 13 8.45 9.07 2.62
N LEU A 14 7.41 8.97 1.77
CA LEU A 14 7.56 8.47 0.41
C LEU A 14 8.18 9.54 -0.50
N SER A 15 9.08 9.11 -1.39
CA SER A 15 9.57 9.97 -2.48
C SER A 15 8.56 10.01 -3.65
N GLU A 16 8.71 11.00 -4.53
CA GLU A 16 7.90 11.08 -5.75
C GLU A 16 8.04 9.83 -6.65
N GLU A 17 9.24 9.24 -6.70
CA GLU A 17 9.48 8.00 -7.46
C GLU A 17 8.70 6.82 -6.87
N GLN A 18 8.71 6.69 -5.53
CA GLN A 18 7.94 5.66 -4.83
C GLN A 18 6.43 5.84 -5.03
N LEU A 19 5.94 7.08 -4.99
CA LEU A 19 4.55 7.41 -5.29
C LEU A 19 4.16 7.05 -6.73
N ARG A 20 5.06 7.28 -7.69
CA ARG A 20 4.85 6.91 -9.09
C ARG A 20 4.71 5.39 -9.26
N HIS A 21 5.58 4.62 -8.61
CA HIS A 21 5.50 3.16 -8.61
C HIS A 21 4.24 2.63 -7.92
N LEU A 22 3.77 3.27 -6.84
CA LEU A 22 2.46 2.95 -6.25
C LEU A 22 1.31 3.26 -7.21
N GLY A 23 1.42 4.34 -8.00
CA GLY A 23 0.47 4.67 -9.06
C GLY A 23 0.39 3.60 -10.15
N GLU A 24 1.51 2.98 -10.52
CA GLU A 24 1.53 1.84 -11.45
C GLU A 24 0.79 0.62 -10.85
N PHE A 25 0.98 0.38 -9.56
CA PHE A 25 0.27 -0.68 -8.82
C PHE A 25 -1.25 -0.42 -8.70
N ALA A 26 -1.70 0.83 -8.79
CA ALA A 26 -3.13 1.16 -8.75
C ALA A 26 -3.94 0.57 -9.92
N ASN A 27 -3.27 0.11 -10.98
CA ASN A 27 -3.91 -0.58 -12.10
C ASN A 27 -4.16 -2.08 -11.84
N ILE A 28 -3.75 -2.63 -10.69
CA ILE A 28 -4.01 -4.04 -10.37
C ILE A 28 -5.48 -4.24 -10.00
N TYR A 29 -6.10 -5.20 -10.68
CA TYR A 29 -7.47 -5.60 -10.42
C TYR A 29 -7.65 -6.02 -8.95
N GLY A 30 -8.55 -5.34 -8.25
CA GLY A 30 -8.83 -5.61 -6.83
C GLY A 30 -8.31 -4.54 -5.88
N LEU A 31 -7.35 -3.69 -6.27
CA LEU A 31 -7.01 -2.48 -5.51
C LEU A 31 -8.07 -1.41 -5.75
N ARG A 32 -8.58 -0.78 -4.68
CA ARG A 32 -9.56 0.31 -4.80
C ARG A 32 -8.94 1.68 -4.62
N ARG A 33 -8.12 1.84 -3.59
CA ARG A 33 -7.41 3.08 -3.28
C ARG A 33 -6.26 2.83 -2.32
N PHE A 34 -5.30 3.74 -2.32
CA PHE A 34 -4.35 3.89 -1.23
C PHE A 34 -4.44 5.31 -0.65
N ARG A 35 -4.05 5.46 0.61
CA ARG A 35 -4.02 6.75 1.31
C ARG A 35 -2.69 6.88 2.04
N LEU A 36 -1.99 7.98 1.77
CA LEU A 36 -0.80 8.38 2.50
C LEU A 36 -1.18 9.41 3.57
N ASP A 37 -0.72 9.17 4.80
CA ASP A 37 -0.71 10.14 5.90
C ASP A 37 0.76 10.44 6.25
N ASP A 38 1.30 11.53 5.68
CA ASP A 38 2.68 11.95 5.93
C ASP A 38 2.94 12.35 7.38
N SER A 39 1.92 12.85 8.08
CA SER A 39 2.05 13.24 9.50
C SER A 39 2.30 12.03 10.38
N LYS A 40 1.66 10.90 10.06
CA LYS A 40 1.82 9.62 10.78
C LYS A 40 2.80 8.66 10.12
N LYS A 41 3.34 9.00 8.95
CA LYS A 41 4.11 8.11 8.08
C LYS A 41 3.36 6.79 7.85
N GLN A 42 2.07 6.87 7.54
CA GLN A 42 1.22 5.70 7.36
C GLN A 42 0.73 5.60 5.92
N LEU A 43 0.70 4.39 5.40
CA LEU A 43 0.16 4.07 4.10
C LEU A 43 -0.92 3.00 4.23
N SER A 44 -2.16 3.38 3.97
CA SER A 44 -3.29 2.46 3.93
C SER A 44 -3.59 2.01 2.50
N PHE A 45 -3.92 0.74 2.33
CA PHE A 45 -4.46 0.16 1.10
C PHE A 45 -5.84 -0.41 1.37
N GLU A 46 -6.80 -0.03 0.54
CA GLU A 46 -8.13 -0.62 0.50
C GLU A 46 -8.27 -1.49 -0.75
N TYR A 47 -8.64 -2.76 -0.57
CA TYR A 47 -8.75 -3.73 -1.66
C TYR A 47 -9.85 -4.76 -1.42
N ASP A 48 -10.27 -5.44 -2.49
CA ASP A 48 -11.19 -6.57 -2.43
C ASP A 48 -10.41 -7.87 -2.22
N ALA A 49 -10.54 -8.47 -1.04
CA ALA A 49 -9.83 -9.69 -0.68
C ALA A 49 -10.23 -10.93 -1.49
N SER A 50 -11.34 -10.89 -2.24
CA SER A 50 -11.65 -11.94 -3.22
C SER A 50 -10.83 -11.83 -4.52
N ARG A 51 -10.07 -10.74 -4.69
CA ARG A 51 -9.36 -10.40 -5.94
C ARG A 51 -7.88 -10.09 -5.72
N LEU A 52 -7.52 -9.54 -4.56
CA LEU A 52 -6.16 -9.17 -4.21
C LEU A 52 -5.79 -9.74 -2.85
N ARG A 53 -4.64 -10.40 -2.75
CA ARG A 53 -4.13 -10.93 -1.47
C ARG A 53 -3.27 -9.89 -0.76
N GLU A 54 -3.23 -9.95 0.57
CA GLU A 54 -2.35 -9.07 1.37
C GLU A 54 -0.88 -9.20 0.95
N THR A 55 -0.43 -10.41 0.60
CA THR A 55 0.93 -10.67 0.10
C THR A 55 1.24 -9.92 -1.20
N GLU A 56 0.24 -9.70 -2.05
CA GLU A 56 0.41 -8.94 -3.30
C GLU A 56 0.54 -7.44 -3.03
N VAL A 57 -0.19 -6.94 -2.03
CA VAL A 57 0.00 -5.57 -1.50
C VAL A 57 1.39 -5.41 -0.90
N ALA A 58 1.87 -6.38 -0.11
CA ALA A 58 3.22 -6.36 0.44
C ALA A 58 4.31 -6.42 -0.64
N HIS A 59 4.11 -7.23 -1.69
CA HIS A 59 5.02 -7.25 -2.84
C HIS A 59 5.07 -5.91 -3.59
N ALA A 60 3.96 -5.19 -3.67
CA ALA A 60 3.93 -3.84 -4.26
C ALA A 60 4.89 -2.89 -3.55
N LEU A 61 4.88 -2.93 -2.22
CA LEU A 61 5.75 -2.12 -1.37
C LEU A 61 7.22 -2.47 -1.60
N GLY A 62 7.54 -3.77 -1.67
CA GLY A 62 8.88 -4.24 -1.99
C GLY A 62 9.36 -3.79 -3.38
N ARG A 63 8.50 -3.86 -4.40
CA ARG A 63 8.80 -3.41 -5.77
C ARG A 63 9.04 -1.91 -5.85
N ALA A 64 8.28 -1.13 -5.09
CA ALA A 64 8.45 0.31 -4.96
C ALA A 64 9.62 0.69 -4.03
N LYS A 65 10.37 -0.28 -3.48
CA LYS A 65 11.44 -0.07 -2.49
C LYS A 65 10.98 0.74 -1.28
N ILE A 66 9.73 0.55 -0.86
CA ILE A 66 9.14 1.21 0.31
C ILE A 66 9.44 0.35 1.52
N VAL A 67 10.20 0.89 2.47
CA VAL A 67 10.53 0.19 3.71
C VAL A 67 9.44 0.44 4.74
N VAL A 68 8.80 -0.63 5.17
CA VAL A 68 7.78 -0.62 6.23
C VAL A 68 8.40 -1.01 7.56
N THR A 69 8.04 -0.29 8.60
CA THR A 69 8.43 -0.58 9.99
C THR A 69 7.58 -1.71 10.55
N ARG A 70 6.25 -1.63 10.37
CA ARG A 70 5.28 -2.64 10.82
C ARG A 70 3.93 -2.48 10.13
N LYS A 71 3.12 -3.53 10.20
CA LYS A 71 1.67 -3.46 9.97
C LYS A 71 1.00 -2.90 11.23
N VAL A 72 0.00 -2.05 11.06
CA VAL A 72 -0.67 -1.32 12.17
C VAL A 72 -2.02 -1.95 12.53
N ASN A 73 -2.59 -2.77 11.65
CA ASN A 73 -3.92 -3.38 11.78
C ASN A 73 -3.96 -4.88 11.43
#